data_AF-A0A1V5K163-F1
#
_entry.id   AF-A0A1V5K163-F1
#
_cell.length_a   1.000
_cell.length_b   1.000
_cell.length_c   1.000
_cell.angle_alpha   90.00
_cell.angle_beta   90.00
_cell.angle_gamma   90.00
#
_symmetry.space_group_name_H-M   'P 1'
#
loop_
_entity.id
_entity.type
_entity.pdbx_description
1 polymer ?
#
loop_
_entity_poly.entity_id
_entity_poly.type
_entity_poly.pdbx_seq_one_letter_code
_entity_poly.pdbx_strand_id
1 'polypeptide(L)'
;MKKLVLLLFMALIMIYGCQNKETYTLKDTYTDKPAYGDMLIDSSIGEPAILNPVLASDSASAEINDLVFSGLVKFDKNLNLTGDLAEKWEIKDGGLIIIFYLKKM
;
A
#
# COMPACT_ATOMS: atom_id res chain seq x y z
N MET A 1 -50.75 29.30 -9.22
CA MET A 1 -49.69 29.17 -10.26
C MET A 1 -48.28 29.29 -9.69
N LYS A 2 -47.93 30.38 -8.97
CA LYS A 2 -46.57 30.55 -8.38
C LYS A 2 -46.13 29.42 -7.42
N LYS A 3 -47.04 28.92 -6.57
CA LYS A 3 -46.76 27.78 -5.66
C LYS A 3 -46.53 26.45 -6.40
N LEU A 4 -47.21 26.26 -7.54
CA LEU A 4 -47.06 25.05 -8.37
C LEU A 4 -45.72 25.07 -9.12
N VAL A 5 -45.29 26.24 -9.61
CA VAL A 5 -43.98 26.45 -10.23
C VAL A 5 -42.84 26.24 -9.22
N LEU A 6 -43.01 26.72 -7.98
CA LEU A 6 -42.03 26.53 -6.90
C LEU A 6 -41.88 25.04 -6.53
N LEU A 7 -42.99 24.30 -6.44
CA LEU A 7 -42.97 22.86 -6.18
C LEU A 7 -42.33 22.07 -7.32
N LEU A 8 -42.58 22.45 -8.58
CA LEU A 8 -41.93 21.82 -9.74
C LEU A 8 -40.42 22.05 -9.76
N PHE A 9 -39.98 23.26 -9.40
CA PHE A 9 -38.56 23.60 -9.36
C PHE A 9 -37.81 22.87 -8.23
N MET A 10 -38.45 22.71 -7.07
CA MET A 10 -37.89 21.96 -5.94
C MET A 10 -37.81 20.45 -6.24
N ALA A 11 -38.80 19.91 -6.97
CA ALA A 11 -38.77 18.52 -7.43
C ALA A 11 -37.63 18.29 -8.45
N LEU A 12 -37.39 19.24 -9.37
CA LEU A 12 -36.34 19.15 -10.38
C LEU A 12 -34.93 19.10 -9.76
N ILE A 13 -34.69 19.85 -8.68
CA ILE A 13 -33.40 19.86 -7.96
C ILE A 13 -33.09 18.51 -7.31
N MET A 14 -34.11 17.80 -6.80
CA MET A 14 -33.90 16.49 -6.18
C MET A 14 -33.50 15.38 -7.17
N ILE A 15 -33.79 15.53 -8.47
CA ILE A 15 -33.50 14.52 -9.49
C ILE A 15 -32.02 14.56 -9.93
N TYR A 16 -31.35 15.71 -9.81
CA TYR A 16 -29.92 15.86 -10.16
C TYR A 16 -28.96 15.38 -9.07
N GLY A 17 -29.46 14.96 -7.91
CA GLY A 17 -28.63 14.52 -6.77
C GLY A 17 -28.10 13.08 -6.86
N CYS A 18 -28.56 12.27 -7.81
CA CYS A 18 -28.05 10.90 -7.98
C CYS A 18 -26.75 10.90 -8.79
N GLN A 19 -25.62 11.04 -8.09
CA GLN A 19 -24.30 10.76 -8.64
C GLN A 19 -24.09 9.24 -8.60
N ASN A 20 -24.02 8.59 -9.77
CA ASN A 20 -23.69 7.17 -9.88
C ASN A 20 -22.27 6.96 -9.32
N LYS A 21 -22.17 6.34 -8.14
CA LYS A 21 -20.90 5.85 -7.62
C LYS A 21 -20.63 4.51 -8.27
N GLU A 22 -19.59 4.42 -9.08
CA GLU A 22 -19.11 3.13 -9.57
C GLU A 22 -18.76 2.27 -8.34
N THR A 23 -19.52 1.20 -8.17
CA THR A 23 -19.40 0.31 -7.01
C THR A 23 -18.61 -0.90 -7.48
N TYR A 24 -17.38 -1.06 -7.01
CA TYR A 24 -16.57 -2.24 -7.28
C TYR A 24 -17.32 -3.47 -6.77
N THR A 25 -17.70 -4.36 -7.68
CA THR A 25 -18.40 -5.61 -7.35
C THR A 25 -17.36 -6.72 -7.22
N LEU A 26 -17.20 -7.27 -6.01
CA LEU A 26 -16.34 -8.42 -5.80
C LEU A 26 -16.89 -9.60 -6.60
N LYS A 27 -16.00 -10.34 -7.28
CA LYS A 27 -16.37 -11.50 -8.08
C LYS A 27 -16.79 -12.63 -7.13
N ASP A 28 -18.01 -13.14 -7.27
CA ASP A 28 -18.59 -14.16 -6.37
C ASP A 28 -17.85 -15.52 -6.40
N THR A 29 -16.93 -15.72 -7.35
CA THR A 29 -16.15 -16.95 -7.48
C THR A 29 -14.69 -16.68 -7.14
N TYR A 30 -14.28 -17.05 -5.92
CA TYR A 30 -12.88 -17.08 -5.53
C TYR A 30 -12.15 -18.16 -6.34
N THR A 31 -11.29 -17.74 -7.25
CA THR A 31 -10.31 -18.61 -7.90
C THR A 31 -8.97 -18.37 -7.23
N ASP A 32 -8.40 -19.42 -6.62
CA ASP A 32 -7.05 -19.39 -6.04
C ASP A 32 -5.98 -19.38 -7.16
N LYS A 33 -5.95 -18.28 -7.89
CA LYS A 33 -5.00 -17.96 -8.94
C LYS A 33 -4.53 -16.53 -8.70
N PRO A 34 -3.22 -16.25 -8.77
CA PRO A 34 -2.74 -14.88 -8.63
C PRO A 34 -3.40 -13.96 -9.65
N ALA A 35 -3.93 -12.83 -9.18
CA ALA A 35 -4.38 -11.74 -10.03
C ALA A 35 -3.19 -10.83 -10.35
N TYR A 36 -2.86 -10.66 -11.62
CA TYR A 36 -1.76 -9.82 -12.09
C TYR A 36 -2.29 -8.54 -12.74
N GLY A 37 -1.65 -7.41 -12.47
CA GLY A 37 -2.04 -6.10 -13.04
C GLY A 37 -3.22 -5.43 -12.33
N ASP A 38 -3.50 -5.80 -11.10
CA ASP A 38 -4.52 -5.17 -10.25
C ASP A 38 -3.95 -3.94 -9.51
N MET A 39 -4.81 -3.18 -8.84
CA MET A 39 -4.45 -2.03 -8.03
C MET A 39 -4.83 -2.27 -6.57
N LEU A 40 -3.83 -2.18 -5.68
CA LEU A 40 -4.08 -2.09 -4.24
C LEU A 40 -4.13 -0.60 -3.84
N ILE A 41 -5.24 -0.18 -3.27
CA ILE A 41 -5.40 1.16 -2.69
C ILE A 41 -5.45 1.01 -1.18
N ASP A 42 -4.46 1.57 -0.49
CA ASP A 42 -4.37 1.59 0.97
C ASP A 42 -4.25 3.03 1.49
N SER A 43 -4.65 3.24 2.74
CA SER A 43 -4.61 4.55 3.41
C SER A 43 -3.38 4.67 4.30
N SER A 44 -2.48 5.60 3.96
CA SER A 44 -1.33 5.92 4.83
C SER A 44 -1.77 6.58 6.14
N ILE A 45 -0.99 6.34 7.20
CA ILE A 45 -1.14 6.99 8.50
C ILE A 45 -0.77 8.49 8.49
N GLY A 46 -0.09 8.97 7.44
CA GLY A 46 0.35 10.35 7.29
C GLY A 46 1.04 10.63 5.96
N GLU A 47 1.47 11.88 5.75
CA GLU A 47 2.21 12.27 4.55
C GLU A 47 3.69 11.83 4.69
N PRO A 48 4.24 11.08 3.71
CA PRO A 48 5.66 10.72 3.71
C PRO A 48 6.52 11.95 3.37
N ALA A 49 7.28 12.46 4.35
CA ALA A 49 8.09 13.65 4.18
C ALA A 49 9.45 13.38 3.49
N ILE A 50 10.00 12.17 3.63
CA ILE A 50 11.38 11.86 3.22
C ILE A 50 11.44 10.49 2.50
N LEU A 51 11.74 10.50 1.20
CA LEU A 51 11.90 9.29 0.37
C LEU A 51 13.34 8.80 0.27
N ASN A 52 14.22 9.28 1.14
CA ASN A 52 15.55 8.72 1.30
C ASN A 52 15.55 7.85 2.57
N PRO A 53 15.67 6.51 2.47
CA PRO A 53 15.58 5.62 3.63
C PRO A 53 16.67 5.88 4.68
N VAL A 54 17.79 6.50 4.32
CA VAL A 54 18.85 6.85 5.28
C VAL A 54 18.48 8.07 6.14
N LEU A 55 17.57 8.93 5.65
CA LEU A 55 17.16 10.17 6.30
C LEU A 55 15.76 10.11 6.91
N ALA A 56 14.93 9.15 6.50
CA ALA A 56 13.58 8.98 7.02
C ALA A 56 13.59 8.70 8.53
N SER A 57 12.78 9.42 9.29
CA SER A 57 12.67 9.27 10.75
C SER A 57 11.23 9.16 11.26
N ASP A 58 10.25 9.16 10.35
CA ASP A 58 8.83 8.94 10.63
C ASP A 58 8.34 7.65 9.95
N SER A 59 7.24 7.11 10.45
CA SER A 59 6.68 5.84 10.00
C SER A 59 6.02 5.89 8.62
N ALA A 60 5.43 7.03 8.21
CA ALA A 60 4.81 7.15 6.90
C ALA A 60 5.87 7.15 5.77
N SER A 61 6.97 7.87 5.98
CA SER A 61 8.14 7.82 5.11
C SER A 61 8.74 6.41 5.04
N ALA A 62 8.89 5.73 6.18
CA ALA A 62 9.43 4.37 6.22
C ALA A 62 8.57 3.38 5.42
N GLU A 63 7.25 3.44 5.59
CA GLU A 63 6.30 2.59 4.85
C GLU A 63 6.44 2.73 3.33
N ILE A 64 6.52 3.96 2.81
CA ILE A 64 6.72 4.17 1.37
C ILE A 64 8.11 3.76 0.91
N ASN A 65 9.14 4.00 1.73
CA ASN A 65 10.52 3.58 1.40
C ASN A 65 10.63 2.05 1.30
N ASP A 66 9.96 1.29 2.16
CA ASP A 66 9.96 -0.17 2.15
C ASP A 66 9.30 -0.77 0.89
N LEU A 67 8.45 0.00 0.19
CA LEU A 67 7.86 -0.40 -1.09
C LEU A 67 8.81 -0.19 -2.28
N VAL A 68 9.79 0.70 -2.15
CA VAL A 68 10.68 1.14 -3.25
C VAL A 68 12.08 0.56 -3.11
N PHE A 69 12.59 0.44 -1.89
CA PHE A 69 13.95 0.02 -1.59
C PHE A 69 13.96 -1.32 -0.84
N SER A 70 14.98 -2.13 -1.13
CA SER A 70 15.22 -3.40 -0.43
C SER A 70 16.43 -3.30 0.50
N GLY A 71 16.30 -3.87 1.69
CA GLY A 71 17.41 -4.04 2.63
C GLY A 71 18.21 -5.32 2.38
N LEU A 72 19.27 -5.54 3.16
CA LEU A 72 19.98 -6.83 3.13
C LEU A 72 19.08 -7.98 3.62
N VAL A 73 18.28 -7.69 4.64
CA VAL A 73 17.34 -8.61 5.31
C VAL A 73 16.00 -7.91 5.53
N LYS A 74 14.94 -8.69 5.76
CA LYS A 74 13.59 -8.22 6.11
C LYS A 74 12.90 -9.19 7.06
N PHE A 75 11.72 -8.83 7.53
CA PHE A 75 10.86 -9.76 8.27
C PHE A 75 9.92 -10.51 7.33
N ASP A 76 9.71 -11.80 7.60
CA ASP A 76 8.62 -12.56 6.98
C ASP A 76 7.28 -12.30 7.70
N LYS A 77 6.20 -12.90 7.18
CA LYS A 77 4.84 -12.80 7.75
C LYS A 77 4.71 -13.29 9.21
N ASN A 78 5.69 -14.04 9.69
CA ASN A 78 5.74 -14.58 11.05
C ASN A 78 6.76 -13.82 11.91
N LEU A 79 7.26 -12.67 11.45
CA LEU A 79 8.27 -11.83 12.10
C LEU A 79 9.64 -12.50 12.28
N ASN A 80 9.95 -13.50 11.45
CA ASN A 80 11.30 -14.05 11.39
C ASN A 80 12.17 -13.22 10.46
N LEU A 81 13.44 -13.04 10.83
CA LEU A 81 14.42 -12.40 9.95
C LEU A 81 14.75 -13.33 8.76
N THR A 82 14.56 -12.83 7.55
CA THR A 82 14.85 -13.52 6.29
C THR A 82 15.67 -12.63 5.36
N GLY A 83 16.35 -13.22 4.38
CA GLY A 83 17.14 -12.49 3.39
C GLY A 83 16.26 -11.74 2.39
N ASP A 84 16.63 -10.50 2.05
CA ASP A 84 15.98 -9.73 0.98
C ASP A 84 16.94 -9.50 -0.19
N LEU A 85 17.89 -8.55 -0.10
CA LEU A 85 18.98 -8.48 -1.08
C LEU A 85 20.06 -9.54 -0.83
N ALA A 86 20.25 -9.96 0.42
CA ALA A 86 21.14 -11.06 0.76
C ALA A 86 20.43 -12.42 0.58
N GLU A 87 21.14 -13.41 0.03
CA GLU A 87 20.69 -14.81 0.02
C GLU A 87 20.93 -15.50 1.37
N LYS A 88 22.01 -15.14 2.06
CA LYS A 88 22.39 -15.64 3.38
C LYS A 88 23.39 -14.71 4.06
N TRP A 89 23.62 -14.91 5.35
CA TRP A 89 24.67 -14.21 6.11
C TRP A 89 25.31 -15.12 7.16
N GLU A 90 26.53 -14.76 7.55
CA GLU A 90 27.29 -15.44 8.60
C GLU A 90 27.66 -14.44 9.70
N ILE A 91 27.58 -14.86 10.96
CA ILE A 91 28.01 -14.09 12.12
C ILE A 91 29.25 -14.78 12.70
N LYS A 92 30.38 -14.07 12.77
CA LYS A 92 31.68 -14.57 13.24
C LYS A 92 32.19 -13.74 14.41
N ASP A 93 33.25 -14.26 15.06
CA ASP A 93 33.99 -13.58 16.13
C ASP A 93 33.09 -13.03 17.25
N GLY A 94 32.15 -13.84 17.70
CA GLY A 94 31.22 -13.47 18.77
C GLY A 94 30.23 -12.36 18.42
N GLY A 95 30.03 -12.05 17.14
CA GLY A 95 29.09 -11.01 16.69
C GLY A 95 29.74 -9.76 16.11
N LEU A 96 31.08 -9.68 16.10
CA LEU A 96 31.80 -8.50 15.61
C LEU A 96 31.92 -8.44 14.09
N ILE A 97 31.77 -9.58 13.41
CA ILE A 97 31.84 -9.67 11.96
C ILE A 97 30.56 -10.28 11.43
N ILE A 98 29.87 -9.54 10.56
CA ILE A 98 28.69 -10.01 9.84
C ILE A 98 28.99 -9.98 8.35
N ILE A 99 28.92 -11.15 7.69
CA ILE A 99 29.23 -11.32 6.27
C ILE A 99 27.93 -11.60 5.53
N PHE A 100 27.54 -10.74 4.61
CA PHE A 100 26.36 -10.93 3.76
C PHE A 100 26.76 -11.42 2.37
N TYR A 101 26.06 -12.43 1.88
CA TYR A 101 26.20 -12.95 0.52
C TYR A 101 25.00 -12.45 -0.29
N LEU A 102 25.26 -11.64 -1.31
CA LEU A 102 24.20 -11.02 -2.11
C LEU A 102 23.65 -11.98 -3.17
N LYS A 103 22.37 -11.83 -3.49
CA LYS A 103 21.73 -12.53 -4.61
C LYS A 103 22.43 -12.18 -5.92
N LYS A 104 22.63 -13.16 -6.78
CA LYS A 104 23.06 -12.94 -8.18
C LYS A 104 21.87 -12.48 -9.01
N MET A 105 22.09 -11.49 -9.86
CA MET A 105 21.15 -11.02 -10.88
C MET A 105 21.13 -11.95 -12.09
#